data_AF-I3C9Z5-F1
#
_entry.id   AF-I3C9Z5-F1
#
_cell.length_a   1.000
_cell.length_b   1.000
_cell.length_c   1.000
_cell.angle_alpha   90.00
_cell.angle_beta   90.00
_cell.angle_gamma   90.00
#
_symmetry.space_group_name_H-M   'P 1'
#
loop_
_entity.id
_entity.type
_entity.pdbx_description
1 polymer ?
#
loop_
_entity_poly.entity_id
_entity_poly.type
_entity_poly.pdbx_seq_one_letter_code
_entity_poly.pdbx_strand_id
1 'polypeptide(L)'
;MKNLGFILAFVMGLVVINTSSAQVDFPKADFLNTMNSFDDIGLDLSPDKSSELKDLNKGLVDNVSDILNSDKDQDKKIADLKSLQKDTKKKGIDILGEDDFNKYKKSMKKKLKPFNRKVKLLKYAL
;
A
#
# COMPACT_ATOMS: atom_id res chain seq x y z
N MET A 1 24.42 -7.76 64.26
CA MET A 1 24.82 -7.92 62.84
C MET A 1 23.59 -8.36 62.06
N LYS A 2 23.33 -7.65 60.97
CA LYS A 2 22.12 -7.71 60.13
C LYS A 2 22.16 -8.96 59.24
N ASN A 3 21.21 -9.87 59.38
CA ASN A 3 21.01 -10.94 58.40
C ASN A 3 19.67 -10.73 57.71
N LEU A 4 19.75 -9.93 56.66
CA LEU A 4 18.75 -9.65 55.65
C LEU A 4 18.74 -10.82 54.65
N GLY A 5 17.57 -11.39 54.34
CA GLY A 5 17.52 -12.49 53.38
C GLY A 5 16.12 -12.98 53.02
N PHE A 6 15.14 -12.08 52.85
CA PHE A 6 13.89 -12.42 52.18
C PHE A 6 14.05 -12.11 50.69
N ILE A 7 14.32 -13.13 49.89
CA ILE A 7 14.30 -13.04 48.43
C ILE A 7 12.83 -13.03 48.00
N LEU A 8 12.40 -11.85 47.59
CA LEU A 8 11.08 -11.55 47.04
C LEU A 8 10.96 -12.20 45.65
N ALA A 9 10.45 -13.43 45.59
CA ALA A 9 10.01 -14.03 44.34
C ALA A 9 8.62 -13.50 43.98
N PHE A 10 8.56 -12.35 43.29
CA PHE A 10 7.32 -11.87 42.68
C PHE A 10 7.51 -11.78 41.16
N VAL A 11 7.23 -12.92 40.53
CA VAL A 11 6.65 -13.12 39.20
C VAL A 11 6.87 -11.97 38.21
N MET A 12 7.87 -12.14 37.35
CA MET A 12 7.90 -11.49 36.03
C MET A 12 6.65 -11.93 35.25
N GLY A 13 5.60 -11.13 35.32
CA GLY A 13 4.52 -11.14 34.35
C GLY A 13 5.05 -10.57 33.03
N LEU A 14 5.72 -11.42 32.24
CA LEU A 14 5.93 -11.17 30.83
C LEU A 14 4.54 -11.07 30.18
N VAL A 15 4.04 -9.85 30.06
CA VAL A 15 2.92 -9.54 29.17
C VAL A 15 3.44 -9.79 27.76
N VAL A 16 3.26 -11.01 27.28
CA VAL A 16 3.35 -11.32 25.86
C VAL A 16 2.18 -10.59 25.22
N ILE A 17 2.46 -9.40 24.69
CA ILE A 17 1.52 -8.67 23.85
C ILE A 17 1.38 -9.51 22.59
N ASN A 18 0.33 -10.34 22.53
CA ASN A 18 -0.06 -10.99 21.29
C ASN A 18 -0.56 -9.87 20.35
N THR A 19 0.35 -9.25 19.59
CA THR A 19 -0.04 -8.42 18.45
C THR A 19 -0.54 -9.37 17.38
N SER A 20 -1.79 -9.80 17.51
CA SER A 20 -2.53 -10.33 16.37
C SER A 20 -2.65 -9.17 15.39
N SER A 21 -1.74 -9.08 14.42
CA SER A 21 -1.86 -8.16 13.29
C SER A 21 -3.11 -8.57 12.52
N ALA A 22 -4.24 -7.93 12.84
CA ALA A 22 -5.46 -8.07 12.08
C ALA A 22 -5.12 -7.69 10.64
N GLN A 23 -5.20 -8.65 9.72
CA GLN A 23 -4.99 -8.40 8.30
C GLN A 23 -5.93 -7.29 7.86
N VAL A 24 -5.40 -6.31 7.12
CA VAL A 24 -6.20 -5.24 6.57
C VAL A 24 -7.06 -5.84 5.47
N ASP A 25 -8.38 -5.75 5.62
CA ASP A 25 -9.34 -6.14 4.58
C ASP A 25 -9.22 -5.20 3.37
N PHE A 26 -8.24 -5.50 2.52
CA PHE A 26 -7.95 -4.78 1.30
C PHE A 26 -8.51 -5.58 0.10
N PRO A 27 -9.54 -5.06 -0.59
CA PRO A 27 -10.15 -5.75 -1.74
C PRO A 27 -9.23 -5.64 -2.97
N LYS A 28 -8.16 -6.44 -2.95
CA LYS A 28 -7.04 -6.42 -3.90
C LYS A 28 -7.48 -6.57 -5.35
N ALA A 29 -8.36 -7.54 -5.62
CA ALA A 29 -8.85 -7.83 -6.96
C ALA A 29 -9.66 -6.66 -7.54
N ASP A 30 -10.62 -6.12 -6.77
CA ASP A 30 -11.43 -4.99 -7.19
C ASP A 30 -10.58 -3.73 -7.42
N PHE A 31 -9.57 -3.52 -6.57
CA PHE A 31 -8.64 -2.41 -6.71
C PHE A 31 -7.82 -2.53 -8.01
N LEU A 32 -7.26 -3.72 -8.29
CA LEU A 32 -6.52 -3.98 -9.52
C LEU A 32 -7.39 -3.83 -10.76
N ASN A 33 -8.61 -4.38 -10.74
CA ASN A 33 -9.58 -4.24 -11.83
C ASN A 33 -9.91 -2.77 -12.09
N THR A 34 -10.06 -1.97 -11.03
CA THR A 34 -10.29 -0.53 -11.13
C THR A 34 -9.08 0.19 -11.75
N MET A 35 -7.86 -0.18 -11.35
CA MET A 35 -6.63 0.41 -11.92
C MET A 35 -6.47 0.07 -13.40
N ASN A 36 -6.84 -1.14 -13.80
CA ASN A 36 -6.77 -1.62 -15.19
C ASN A 36 -7.92 -1.12 -16.07
N SER A 37 -8.92 -0.45 -15.49
CA SER A 37 -10.01 0.18 -16.23
C SER A 37 -9.57 1.56 -16.74
N PHE A 38 -8.57 1.63 -17.61
CA PHE A 38 -8.03 2.88 -18.16
C PHE A 38 -8.38 3.13 -19.63
N ASP A 39 -9.24 2.31 -20.22
CA ASP A 39 -9.62 2.47 -21.64
C ASP A 39 -10.56 3.67 -21.86
N ASP A 40 -11.30 4.09 -20.83
CA ASP A 40 -12.28 5.19 -20.87
C ASP A 40 -11.66 6.59 -20.75
N ILE A 41 -10.35 6.70 -20.51
CA ILE A 41 -9.65 7.98 -20.34
C ILE A 41 -9.00 8.51 -21.62
N GLY A 42 -9.24 7.84 -22.75
CA GLY A 42 -8.77 8.28 -24.07
C GLY A 42 -7.25 8.26 -24.20
N LEU A 43 -6.58 7.33 -23.51
CA LEU A 43 -5.18 7.04 -23.77
C LEU A 43 -5.11 6.12 -24.99
N ASP A 44 -4.56 6.61 -26.10
CA ASP A 44 -4.29 5.79 -27.28
C ASP A 44 -3.00 4.98 -27.05
N LEU A 45 -3.13 3.90 -26.27
CA LEU A 45 -2.00 3.05 -25.91
C LEU A 45 -1.82 1.93 -26.92
N SER A 46 -0.58 1.74 -27.37
CA SER A 46 -0.22 0.51 -28.05
C SER A 46 -0.46 -0.71 -27.15
N PRO A 47 -0.67 -1.92 -27.71
CA PRO A 47 -0.84 -3.14 -26.94
C PRO A 47 0.27 -3.36 -25.91
N ASP A 48 1.53 -3.07 -26.29
CA ASP A 48 2.69 -3.20 -25.42
C ASP A 48 2.61 -2.27 -24.20
N LYS A 49 2.33 -0.98 -24.42
CA LYS A 49 2.16 -0.01 -23.33
C LYS A 49 0.98 -0.35 -22.42
N SER A 50 -0.11 -0.86 -22.99
CA SER A 50 -1.26 -1.34 -22.21
C SER A 50 -0.88 -2.53 -21.32
N SER A 51 -0.09 -3.47 -21.85
CA SER A 51 0.42 -4.61 -21.08
C SER A 51 1.35 -4.15 -19.96
N GLU A 52 2.34 -3.32 -20.28
CA GLU A 52 3.31 -2.77 -19.30
C GLU A 52 2.61 -1.97 -18.19
N LEU A 53 1.57 -1.19 -18.53
CA LEU A 53 0.77 -0.47 -17.54
C LEU A 53 0.00 -1.42 -16.62
N LYS A 54 -0.57 -2.50 -17.16
CA LYS A 54 -1.25 -3.54 -16.36
C LYS A 54 -0.29 -4.27 -15.42
N ASP A 55 0.93 -4.55 -15.88
CA ASP A 55 1.97 -5.16 -15.06
C ASP A 55 2.46 -4.21 -13.96
N LEU A 56 2.67 -2.93 -14.29
CA LEU A 56 2.97 -1.90 -13.30
C LEU A 56 1.85 -1.81 -12.25
N ASN A 57 0.59 -1.84 -12.69
CA ASN A 57 -0.57 -1.78 -11.81
C ASN A 57 -0.63 -2.98 -10.87
N LYS A 58 -0.43 -4.19 -11.39
CA LYS A 58 -0.38 -5.42 -10.59
C LYS A 58 0.72 -5.30 -9.52
N GLY A 59 1.92 -4.90 -9.92
CA GLY A 59 3.03 -4.68 -8.98
C GLY A 59 2.73 -3.63 -7.92
N LEU A 60 2.08 -2.51 -8.27
CA LEU A 60 1.64 -1.52 -7.28
C LEU A 60 0.67 -2.15 -6.26
N VAL A 61 -0.35 -2.87 -6.74
CA VAL A 61 -1.37 -3.48 -5.87
C VAL A 61 -0.79 -4.55 -4.95
N ASP A 62 0.12 -5.39 -5.45
CA ASP A 62 0.84 -6.39 -4.67
C ASP A 62 1.63 -5.72 -3.55
N ASN A 63 2.47 -4.74 -3.88
CA ASN A 63 3.28 -4.02 -2.88
C ASN A 63 2.41 -3.25 -1.87
N VAL A 64 1.28 -2.67 -2.29
CA VAL A 64 0.33 -2.02 -1.37
C VAL A 64 -0.22 -3.04 -0.38
N SER A 65 -0.66 -4.20 -0.85
CA SER A 65 -1.17 -5.28 -0.01
C SER A 65 -0.12 -5.72 1.03
N ASP A 66 1.12 -5.90 0.59
CA ASP A 66 2.22 -6.33 1.45
C ASP A 66 2.56 -5.28 2.51
N ILE A 67 2.58 -3.99 2.13
CA ILE A 67 2.82 -2.91 3.10
C ILE A 67 1.68 -2.83 4.12
N LEU A 68 0.42 -2.91 3.67
CA LEU A 68 -0.75 -2.85 4.56
C LEU A 68 -0.74 -3.99 5.59
N ASN A 69 -0.37 -5.20 5.16
CA ASN A 69 -0.35 -6.41 5.99
C ASN A 69 0.98 -6.66 6.72
N SER A 70 2.00 -5.83 6.50
CA SER A 70 3.26 -5.93 7.25
C SER A 70 3.07 -5.62 8.74
N ASP A 71 3.95 -6.13 9.60
CA ASP A 71 3.96 -5.85 11.04
C ASP A 71 4.58 -4.48 11.39
N LYS A 72 4.87 -3.65 10.39
CA LYS A 72 5.45 -2.31 10.59
C LYS A 72 4.44 -1.38 11.25
N ASP A 73 4.94 -0.39 11.98
CA ASP A 73 4.11 0.69 12.52
C ASP A 73 3.48 1.53 11.40
N GLN A 74 2.47 2.33 11.78
CA GLN A 74 1.69 3.11 10.82
C GLN A 74 2.54 4.15 10.08
N ASP A 75 3.49 4.80 10.75
CA ASP A 75 4.31 5.86 10.14
C ASP A 75 5.27 5.26 9.12
N LYS A 76 5.84 4.09 9.43
CA LYS A 76 6.68 3.36 8.50
C LYS A 76 5.88 2.86 7.29
N LYS A 77 4.66 2.36 7.49
CA LYS A 77 3.74 2.01 6.37
C LYS A 77 3.46 3.22 5.48
N ILE A 78 3.19 4.39 6.07
CA ILE A 78 2.97 5.64 5.31
C ILE A 78 4.21 6.02 4.49
N ALA A 79 5.40 5.93 5.09
CA ALA A 79 6.64 6.23 4.40
C ALA A 79 6.88 5.28 3.21
N ASP A 80 6.65 3.98 3.42
CA ASP A 80 6.82 2.95 2.38
C ASP A 80 5.81 3.15 1.23
N LEU A 81 4.54 3.45 1.53
CA LEU A 81 3.52 3.76 0.50
C LEU A 81 3.88 5.01 -0.30
N LYS A 82 4.41 6.05 0.35
CA LYS A 82 4.87 7.27 -0.35
C LYS A 82 6.07 6.99 -1.25
N SER A 83 6.98 6.11 -0.85
CA SER A 83 8.10 5.68 -1.69
C SER A 83 7.58 4.93 -2.92
N LEU A 84 6.70 3.96 -2.69
CA LEU A 84 6.05 3.18 -3.74
C LEU A 84 5.30 4.08 -4.75
N GLN A 85 4.61 5.11 -4.26
CA GLN A 85 3.94 6.10 -5.12
C GLN A 85 4.94 6.83 -6.03
N LYS A 86 6.11 7.23 -5.52
CA LYS A 86 7.15 7.91 -6.30
C LYS A 86 7.76 7.00 -7.35
N ASP A 87 8.06 5.76 -6.98
CA ASP A 87 8.64 4.76 -7.89
C ASP A 87 7.64 4.40 -8.99
N THR A 88 6.37 4.23 -8.64
CA THR A 88 5.29 4.00 -9.61
C THR A 88 5.10 5.18 -10.54
N LYS A 89 5.19 6.42 -10.01
CA LYS A 89 5.16 7.62 -10.86
C LYS A 89 6.28 7.60 -11.90
N LYS A 90 7.51 7.31 -11.49
CA LYS A 90 8.66 7.28 -12.41
C LYS A 90 8.43 6.25 -13.51
N LYS A 91 8.14 5.00 -13.14
CA LYS A 91 7.88 3.90 -14.09
C LYS A 91 6.69 4.19 -15.01
N GLY A 92 5.61 4.76 -14.47
CA GLY A 92 4.43 5.11 -15.26
C GLY A 92 4.70 6.23 -16.27
N ILE A 93 5.56 7.19 -15.93
CA ILE A 93 6.04 8.21 -16.87
C ILE A 93 6.92 7.58 -17.94
N ASP A 94 7.78 6.61 -17.59
CA ASP A 94 8.61 5.90 -18.57
C ASP A 94 7.75 5.13 -19.61
N ILE A 95 6.60 4.58 -19.21
CA ILE A 95 5.67 3.85 -20.09
C ILE A 95 4.81 4.80 -20.94
N LEU A 96 4.16 5.78 -20.29
CA LEU A 96 3.10 6.59 -20.90
C LEU A 96 3.58 7.96 -21.38
N GLY A 97 4.70 8.45 -20.89
CA GLY A 97 5.04 9.87 -20.93
C GLY A 97 4.34 10.66 -19.82
N GLU A 98 4.85 11.87 -19.54
CA GLU A 98 4.41 12.65 -18.39
C GLU A 98 2.94 13.09 -18.46
N ASP A 99 2.48 13.57 -19.63
CA ASP A 99 1.12 14.07 -19.80
C ASP A 99 0.06 12.99 -19.64
N ASP A 100 0.28 11.84 -20.29
CA ASP A 100 -0.66 10.72 -20.26
C ASP A 100 -0.64 10.00 -18.92
N PHE A 101 0.53 9.90 -18.26
CA PHE A 101 0.58 9.43 -16.88
C PHE A 101 -0.18 10.37 -15.94
N ASN A 102 -0.09 11.70 -16.14
CA ASN A 102 -0.84 12.66 -15.34
C ASN A 102 -2.36 12.53 -15.55
N LYS A 103 -2.83 12.25 -16.77
CA LYS A 103 -4.24 11.93 -17.05
C LYS A 103 -4.67 10.63 -16.36
N TYR A 104 -3.87 9.57 -16.52
CA TYR A 104 -4.06 8.29 -15.85
C TYR A 104 -4.21 8.46 -14.34
N LYS A 105 -3.22 9.10 -13.69
CA LYS A 105 -3.22 9.35 -12.25
C LYS A 105 -4.46 10.13 -11.79
N LYS A 106 -4.86 11.17 -12.52
CA LYS A 106 -6.06 11.96 -12.18
C LYS A 106 -7.33 11.12 -12.25
N SER A 107 -7.46 10.25 -13.24
CA SER A 107 -8.60 9.35 -13.36
C SER A 107 -8.61 8.29 -12.25
N MET A 108 -7.49 7.62 -12.02
CA MET A 108 -7.39 6.60 -10.97
C MET A 108 -7.63 7.18 -9.58
N LYS A 109 -7.16 8.39 -9.29
CA LYS A 109 -7.49 9.06 -8.02
C LYS A 109 -8.99 9.25 -7.80
N LYS A 110 -9.77 9.47 -8.87
CA LYS A 110 -11.24 9.57 -8.79
C LYS A 110 -11.86 8.19 -8.59
N LYS A 111 -11.47 7.22 -9.42
CA LYS A 111 -12.02 5.86 -9.41
C LYS A 111 -11.72 5.11 -8.11
N LEU A 112 -10.54 5.31 -7.54
CA LEU A 112 -10.09 4.62 -6.33
C LEU A 112 -10.50 5.32 -5.02
N LYS A 113 -11.21 6.46 -5.11
CA LYS A 113 -11.72 7.18 -3.93
C LYS A 113 -12.55 6.32 -2.97
N PRO A 114 -13.41 5.38 -3.41
CA PRO A 114 -14.14 4.47 -2.52
C PRO A 114 -13.21 3.58 -1.68
N PHE A 115 -12.08 3.13 -2.24
CA PHE A 115 -11.12 2.29 -1.54
C PHE A 115 -10.39 3.07 -0.44
N ASN A 116 -10.02 4.33 -0.70
CA ASN A 116 -9.40 5.21 0.29
C ASN A 116 -10.28 5.44 1.53
N ARG A 117 -11.61 5.31 1.39
CA ARG A 117 -12.55 5.40 2.52
C ARG A 117 -12.54 4.15 3.39
N LYS A 118 -12.38 2.97 2.77
CA LYS A 118 -12.29 1.68 3.46
C LYS A 118 -10.92 1.51 4.12
N VAL A 119 -9.85 1.85 3.40
CA VAL A 119 -8.46 1.73 3.86
C VAL A 119 -7.77 3.09 3.79
N LYS A 120 -7.73 3.79 4.92
CA LYS A 120 -7.23 5.19 5.01
C LYS A 120 -5.79 5.37 4.52
N LEU A 121 -4.97 4.32 4.61
CA LEU A 121 -3.56 4.35 4.19
C LEU A 121 -3.39 4.43 2.67
N LEU A 122 -4.37 3.97 1.87
CA LEU A 122 -4.28 3.97 0.41
C LEU A 122 -4.11 5.37 -0.20
N LYS A 123 -4.52 6.43 0.51
CA LYS A 123 -4.32 7.82 0.08
C LYS A 123 -2.84 8.20 -0.09
N TYR A 124 -1.91 7.41 0.47
CA TYR A 124 -0.47 7.61 0.35
C TYR A 124 0.18 6.81 -0.79
N ALA A 125 -0.56 5.88 -1.40
CA ALA A 125 -0.08 5.04 -2.52
C ALA A 125 -0.51 5.55 -3.90
N LEU A 126 -1.42 6.53 -3.95
CA LEU A 126 -2.12 7.01 -5.16
C LEU A 126 -1.77 8.46 -5.51
#